data_AF-A0A819JJK6-F1
#
_entry.id   AF-A0A819JJK6-F1
#
_cell.length_a   1.000
_cell.length_b   1.000
_cell.length_c   1.000
_cell.angle_alpha   90.00
_cell.angle_beta   90.00
_cell.angle_gamma   90.00
#
_symmetry.space_group_name_H-M   'P 1'
#
loop_
_entity.id
_entity.type
_entity.pdbx_description
1 polymer ?
#
loop_
_entity_poly.entity_id
_entity_poly.type
_entity_poly.pdbx_seq_one_letter_code
_entity_poly.pdbx_strand_id
1 'polypeptide(L)'
;MDEAHVILACRDRKRTEEALEEIYKLSGSNNVEIEIIDLASLKSIQGCAKRLRGRLLKLDVLINNAGVMMALEKSVDGYEIHFAVNHLGHFLLTNLFLDLMKNAPSARIINVSSISHAFLNITINWDDISTSEVNEKHFI
;
A
#
# COMPACT_ATOMS: atom_id res chain seq x y z
N MET A 1 -8.52 -26.24 3.56
CA MET A 1 -7.73 -24.99 3.58
C MET A 1 -8.19 -24.24 4.79
N ASP A 2 -7.26 -23.80 5.64
CA ASP A 2 -7.62 -22.94 6.76
C ASP A 2 -8.15 -21.59 6.21
N GLU A 3 -9.11 -21.00 6.92
CA GLU A 3 -9.66 -19.69 6.56
C GLU A 3 -8.58 -18.61 6.68
N ALA A 4 -8.41 -17.80 5.64
CA ALA A 4 -7.43 -16.72 5.66
C ALA A 4 -7.92 -15.57 6.54
N HIS A 5 -7.04 -15.05 7.40
CA HIS A 5 -7.26 -13.78 8.10
C HIS A 5 -6.78 -12.64 7.21
N VAL A 6 -7.70 -11.77 6.80
CA VAL A 6 -7.43 -10.70 5.82
C VAL A 6 -7.44 -9.35 6.52
N ILE A 7 -6.39 -8.55 6.29
CA ILE A 7 -6.31 -7.17 6.77
C ILE A 7 -6.51 -6.24 5.58
N LEU A 8 -7.62 -5.51 5.55
CA LEU A 8 -7.87 -4.46 4.58
C LEU A 8 -7.14 -3.18 5.00
N ALA A 9 -5.94 -3.02 4.46
CA ALA A 9 -5.07 -1.88 4.74
C ALA A 9 -5.35 -0.72 3.76
N CYS A 10 -6.15 0.26 4.19
CA CYS A 10 -6.70 1.29 3.31
C CYS A 10 -6.65 2.70 3.93
N ARG A 11 -6.65 3.75 3.10
CA ARG A 11 -6.62 5.15 3.57
C ARG A 11 -7.96 5.70 4.02
N ASP A 12 -9.05 5.28 3.34
CA ASP A 12 -10.39 5.81 3.56
C ASP A 12 -11.21 4.80 4.39
N ARG A 13 -11.48 5.15 5.64
CA ARG A 13 -12.23 4.30 6.56
C ARG A 13 -13.62 3.94 6.04
N LYS A 14 -14.39 4.93 5.59
CA LYS A 14 -15.78 4.72 5.19
C LYS A 14 -15.88 3.76 4.00
N ARG A 15 -15.08 4.00 2.96
CA ARG A 15 -15.05 3.11 1.79
C ARG A 15 -14.57 1.70 2.14
N THR A 16 -13.70 1.57 3.13
CA THR A 16 -13.21 0.27 3.58
C THR A 16 -14.26 -0.49 4.39
N GLU A 17 -15.04 0.22 5.22
CA GLU A 17 -16.17 -0.35 5.95
C GLU A 17 -17.27 -0.84 4.98
N GLU A 18 -17.57 -0.07 3.93
CA GLU A 18 -18.49 -0.48 2.85
C GLU A 18 -17.98 -1.75 2.12
N ALA A 19 -16.68 -1.81 1.79
CA ALA A 19 -16.06 -2.98 1.17
C ALA A 19 -16.06 -4.21 2.08
N LEU A 20 -15.82 -4.02 3.39
CA LEU A 20 -15.87 -5.10 4.38
C LEU A 20 -17.28 -5.73 4.44
N GLU A 21 -18.33 -4.90 4.44
CA GLU A 21 -19.70 -5.40 4.39
C GLU A 21 -19.98 -6.21 3.12
N GLU A 22 -19.50 -5.76 1.97
CA GLU A 22 -19.65 -6.47 0.69
C GLU A 22 -18.91 -7.82 0.72
N ILE A 23 -17.67 -7.85 1.21
CA ILE A 23 -16.89 -9.09 1.38
C ILE A 23 -17.64 -10.08 2.27
N TYR A 24 -18.19 -9.62 3.40
CA TYR A 24 -18.98 -10.47 4.28
C TYR A 24 -20.24 -11.01 3.57
N LYS A 25 -20.98 -10.16 2.86
CA LYS A 25 -22.19 -10.57 2.10
C LYS A 25 -21.88 -11.61 1.02
N LEU A 26 -20.73 -11.51 0.36
CA LEU A 26 -20.35 -12.39 -0.76
C LEU A 26 -19.69 -13.70 -0.29
N SER A 27 -18.85 -13.64 0.76
CA SER A 27 -18.03 -14.78 1.18
C SER A 27 -18.54 -15.50 2.43
N GLY A 28 -19.34 -14.82 3.26
CA GLY A 28 -19.69 -15.29 4.60
C GLY A 28 -18.54 -15.24 5.61
N SER A 29 -17.33 -14.82 5.22
CA SER A 29 -16.17 -14.73 6.10
C SER A 29 -16.24 -13.47 6.96
N ASN A 30 -16.07 -13.65 8.26
CA ASN A 30 -15.91 -12.58 9.24
C ASN A 30 -14.44 -12.42 9.69
N ASN A 31 -13.52 -13.18 9.08
CA ASN A 31 -12.09 -13.15 9.40
C ASN A 31 -11.37 -12.05 8.61
N VAL A 32 -11.98 -10.87 8.57
CA VAL A 32 -11.50 -9.70 7.84
C VAL A 32 -11.56 -8.50 8.76
N GLU A 33 -10.44 -7.79 8.91
CA GLU A 33 -10.33 -6.60 9.74
C GLU A 33 -9.79 -5.40 8.94
N ILE A 34 -9.99 -4.20 9.47
CA ILE A 34 -9.57 -2.95 8.84
C ILE A 34 -8.35 -2.38 9.54
N GLU A 35 -7.34 -2.00 8.76
CA GLU A 35 -6.20 -1.23 9.25
C GLU A 35 -6.07 0.06 8.43
N ILE A 36 -6.11 1.22 9.10
CA ILE A 36 -5.99 2.49 8.38
C ILE A 36 -4.54 2.84 8.13
N ILE A 37 -4.19 3.04 6.86
CA ILE A 37 -2.86 3.41 6.39
C ILE A 37 -2.97 4.35 5.19
N ASP A 38 -2.12 5.36 5.19
CA ASP A 38 -1.90 6.24 4.03
C ASP A 38 -0.45 6.07 3.56
N LEU A 39 -0.28 5.54 2.35
CA LEU A 39 1.05 5.33 1.77
C LEU A 39 1.72 6.65 1.33
N ALA A 40 0.98 7.75 1.26
CA ALA A 40 1.54 9.08 1.06
C ALA A 40 2.10 9.69 2.36
N SER A 41 2.11 8.95 3.48
CA SER A 41 2.67 9.41 4.75
C SER A 41 3.57 8.37 5.40
N LEU A 42 4.88 8.64 5.48
CA LEU A 42 5.87 7.77 6.13
C LEU A 42 5.50 7.52 7.61
N LYS A 43 4.98 8.54 8.30
CA LYS A 43 4.49 8.41 9.68
C LYS A 43 3.27 7.48 9.77
N SER A 44 2.35 7.54 8.81
CA SER A 44 1.18 6.65 8.75
C SER A 44 1.61 5.19 8.54
N ILE A 45 2.55 4.96 7.61
CA ILE A 45 3.14 3.64 7.34
C ILE A 45 3.79 3.04 8.58
N GLN A 46 4.66 3.82 9.25
CA GLN A 46 5.32 3.38 10.48
C GLN A 46 4.31 3.09 11.61
N GLY A 47 3.27 3.92 11.74
CA GLY A 47 2.20 3.72 12.71
C GLY A 47 1.42 2.42 12.48
N CYS A 48 1.02 2.15 11.23
CA CYS A 48 0.38 0.90 10.83
C CYS A 48 1.28 -0.30 11.13
N ALA A 49 2.53 -0.28 10.65
CA ALA A 49 3.48 -1.36 10.88
C ALA A 49 3.70 -1.63 12.38
N LYS A 50 3.80 -0.58 13.21
CA LYS A 50 3.93 -0.72 14.66
C LYS A 50 2.70 -1.41 15.27
N ARG A 51 1.48 -1.01 14.90
CA ARG A 51 0.24 -1.62 15.42
C ARG A 51 0.13 -3.09 15.02
N LEU A 52 0.38 -3.41 13.74
CA LEU A 52 0.30 -4.77 13.24
C LEU A 52 1.39 -5.68 13.82
N ARG A 53 2.65 -5.24 13.86
CA ARG A 53 3.74 -6.00 14.49
C ARG A 53 3.56 -6.19 16.00
N GLY A 54 2.79 -5.33 16.65
CA GLY A 54 2.47 -5.46 18.07
C GLY A 54 1.49 -6.58 18.40
N ARG A 55 0.77 -7.13 17.40
CA ARG A 55 -0.28 -8.13 17.63
C ARG A 55 -0.22 -9.36 16.71
N LEU A 56 0.42 -9.25 15.55
CA LEU A 56 0.59 -10.38 14.64
C LEU A 56 1.86 -11.16 14.98
N LEU A 57 1.76 -12.50 14.94
CA LEU A 57 2.92 -13.39 15.11
C LEU A 57 3.66 -13.64 13.80
N LYS A 58 2.93 -13.61 12.68
CA LYS A 58 3.45 -13.79 11.32
C LYS A 58 2.60 -13.03 10.31
N LEU A 59 3.15 -12.84 9.11
CA LEU A 59 2.44 -12.32 7.94
C LEU A 59 2.74 -13.22 6.75
N ASP A 60 1.76 -13.99 6.32
CA ASP A 60 1.95 -14.99 5.26
C ASP A 60 2.01 -14.33 3.86
N VAL A 61 1.21 -13.29 3.61
CA VAL A 61 1.16 -12.59 2.32
C VAL A 61 1.07 -11.09 2.51
N LEU A 62 1.92 -10.34 1.80
CA LEU A 62 1.82 -8.89 1.64
C LEU A 62 1.48 -8.58 0.19
N ILE A 63 0.36 -7.87 -0.03
CA ILE A 63 -0.06 -7.42 -1.37
C ILE A 63 0.11 -5.91 -1.46
N ASN A 64 1.16 -5.47 -2.15
CA ASN A 64 1.39 -4.07 -2.50
C ASN A 64 0.55 -3.72 -3.73
N ASN A 65 -0.70 -3.32 -3.49
CA ASN A 65 -1.68 -3.03 -4.53
C ASN A 65 -2.05 -1.55 -4.65
N ALA A 66 -1.83 -0.75 -3.61
CA ALA A 66 -2.29 0.63 -3.60
C ALA A 66 -1.59 1.45 -4.70
N GLY A 67 -2.36 2.23 -5.45
CA GLY A 67 -1.80 3.05 -6.52
C GLY A 67 -2.62 4.30 -6.79
N VAL A 68 -1.95 5.34 -7.26
CA VAL A 68 -2.54 6.57 -7.79
C VAL A 68 -2.03 6.81 -9.21
N MET A 69 -2.80 7.56 -9.99
CA MET A 69 -2.50 7.92 -11.37
C MET A 69 -3.09 9.31 -11.63
N MET A 70 -2.41 10.13 -12.43
CA MET A 70 -2.84 11.50 -12.77
C MET A 70 -3.11 12.41 -11.55
N ALA A 71 -2.38 12.20 -10.45
CA ALA A 71 -2.48 13.04 -9.26
C ALA A 71 -1.46 14.19 -9.31
N LEU A 72 -1.88 15.42 -9.03
CA LEU A 72 -1.04 16.62 -9.13
C LEU A 72 -0.47 17.08 -7.78
N GLU A 73 -0.89 16.44 -6.70
CA GLU A 73 -0.50 16.81 -5.34
C GLU A 73 0.87 16.26 -4.96
N LYS A 74 1.41 16.74 -3.84
CA LYS A 74 2.57 16.11 -3.18
C LYS A 74 2.09 15.31 -1.99
N SER A 75 2.83 14.27 -1.65
CA SER A 75 2.69 13.58 -0.37
C SER A 75 2.91 14.54 0.80
N VAL A 76 2.41 14.18 1.99
CA VAL A 76 2.59 15.02 3.20
C VAL A 76 4.06 15.15 3.61
N ASP A 77 4.92 14.25 3.15
CA ASP A 77 6.36 14.26 3.37
C ASP A 77 7.14 15.00 2.24
N GLY A 78 6.43 15.60 1.27
CA GLY A 78 7.02 16.47 0.24
C GLY A 78 7.52 15.75 -1.03
N TYR A 79 7.30 14.44 -1.14
CA TYR A 79 7.60 13.69 -2.37
C TYR A 79 6.49 13.84 -3.41
N GLU A 80 6.88 13.71 -4.68
CA GLU A 80 5.97 13.47 -5.79
C GLU A 80 5.02 12.29 -5.46
N ILE A 81 3.71 12.47 -5.69
CA ILE A 81 2.69 11.58 -5.13
C ILE A 81 2.72 10.16 -5.71
N HIS A 82 3.03 9.98 -6.99
CA HIS A 82 3.12 8.66 -7.59
C HIS A 82 4.35 7.92 -7.06
N PHE A 83 5.49 8.59 -6.93
CA PHE A 83 6.68 8.03 -6.26
C PHE A 83 6.36 7.67 -4.80
N ALA A 84 5.70 8.56 -4.06
CA ALA A 84 5.35 8.34 -2.66
C ALA A 84 4.45 7.10 -2.47
N VAL A 85 3.35 7.02 -3.22
CA VAL A 85 2.34 5.95 -3.04
C VAL A 85 2.73 4.66 -3.73
N ASN A 86 3.07 4.72 -5.03
CA ASN A 86 3.21 3.52 -5.85
C ASN A 86 4.54 2.79 -5.58
N HIS A 87 5.56 3.51 -5.09
CA HIS A 87 6.91 2.98 -4.90
C HIS A 87 7.43 3.09 -3.45
N LEU A 88 7.66 4.31 -2.95
CA LEU A 88 8.32 4.54 -1.66
C LEU A 88 7.52 3.95 -0.49
N GLY A 89 6.20 4.15 -0.50
CA GLY A 89 5.31 3.65 0.54
C GLY A 89 5.28 2.12 0.60
N HIS A 90 5.15 1.46 -0.54
CA HIS A 90 5.24 0.00 -0.66
C HIS A 90 6.61 -0.54 -0.23
N PHE A 91 7.69 0.13 -0.63
CA PHE A 91 9.04 -0.25 -0.25
C PHE A 91 9.22 -0.19 1.28
N LEU A 92 8.82 0.92 1.91
CA LEU A 92 8.92 1.08 3.36
C LEU A 92 8.06 0.05 4.09
N LEU A 93 6.79 -0.11 3.69
CA LEU A 93 5.87 -1.08 4.30
C LEU A 93 6.43 -2.51 4.24
N THR A 94 6.95 -2.88 3.08
CA THR A 94 7.59 -4.19 2.87
C THR A 94 8.75 -4.39 3.84
N ASN A 95 9.69 -3.44 3.91
CA ASN A 95 10.84 -3.53 4.81
C ASN A 95 10.42 -3.64 6.28
N LEU A 96 9.40 -2.89 6.69
CA LEU A 96 8.90 -2.94 8.06
C LEU A 96 8.26 -4.27 8.44
N PHE A 97 7.69 -5.01 7.47
CA PHE A 97 7.09 -6.32 7.72
C PHE A 97 8.00 -7.51 7.44
N LEU A 98 9.20 -7.33 6.89
CA LEU A 98 10.10 -8.44 6.55
C LEU A 98 10.31 -9.42 7.70
N ASP A 99 10.54 -8.94 8.93
CA ASP A 99 10.76 -9.83 10.08
C ASP A 99 9.50 -10.62 10.46
N LEU A 100 8.33 -10.00 10.35
CA LEU A 100 7.05 -10.66 10.57
C LEU A 100 6.78 -11.73 9.50
N MET A 101 7.18 -11.45 8.26
CA MET A 101 7.06 -12.39 7.14
C MET A 101 8.03 -13.56 7.25
N LYS A 102 9.25 -13.37 7.77
CA LYS A 102 10.21 -14.47 8.03
C LYS A 102 9.68 -15.53 9.00
N ASN A 103 8.70 -15.19 9.83
CA ASN A 103 8.04 -16.14 10.73
C ASN A 103 7.01 -17.05 10.01
N ALA A 104 6.59 -16.70 8.79
CA ALA A 104 5.67 -17.52 8.01
C ALA A 104 6.43 -18.61 7.22
N PRO A 105 5.96 -19.87 7.17
CA PRO A 105 6.65 -20.96 6.48
C PRO A 105 6.84 -20.74 4.96
N SER A 106 5.95 -19.97 4.32
CA SER A 106 6.01 -19.69 2.88
C SER A 106 5.50 -18.28 2.58
N ALA A 107 6.21 -17.28 3.12
CA ALA A 107 5.85 -15.89 2.94
C ALA A 107 5.91 -15.44 1.47
N ARG A 108 4.98 -14.58 1.04
CA ARG A 108 4.95 -14.01 -0.32
C ARG A 108 4.71 -12.51 -0.31
N ILE A 109 5.52 -11.78 -1.08
CA ILE A 109 5.26 -10.37 -1.40
C ILE A 109 4.78 -10.31 -2.85
N ILE A 110 3.62 -9.70 -3.07
CA ILE A 110 3.00 -9.54 -4.38
C ILE A 110 2.94 -8.04 -4.65
N ASN A 111 3.65 -7.58 -5.68
CA ASN A 111 3.53 -6.21 -6.17
C ASN A 111 2.58 -6.21 -7.36
N VAL A 112 1.45 -5.51 -7.24
CA VAL A 112 0.48 -5.37 -8.32
C VAL A 112 0.89 -4.18 -9.17
N SER A 113 1.08 -4.44 -10.47
CA SER A 113 1.36 -3.39 -11.46
C SER A 113 0.15 -3.21 -12.39
N SER A 114 0.17 -2.15 -13.19
CA SER A 114 -0.82 -1.89 -14.24
C SER A 114 -0.21 -2.14 -15.62
N ILE A 115 -1.03 -2.51 -16.60
CA ILE A 115 -0.60 -2.58 -17.99
C ILE A 115 -0.06 -1.23 -18.50
N SER A 116 -0.53 -0.12 -17.92
CA SER A 116 -0.05 1.23 -18.23
C SER A 116 1.46 1.37 -18.05
N HIS A 117 2.09 0.67 -17.09
CA HIS A 117 3.54 0.74 -16.88
C HIS A 117 4.36 0.24 -18.09
N ALA A 118 3.76 -0.61 -18.93
CA ALA A 118 4.41 -1.16 -20.12
C ALA A 118 4.23 -0.28 -21.37
N PHE A 119 3.17 0.54 -21.40
CA PHE A 119 2.78 1.31 -22.57
C PHE A 119 3.03 2.81 -22.44
N LEU A 120 3.07 3.34 -21.22
CA LEU A 120 3.37 4.74 -20.95
C LEU A 120 4.88 4.91 -20.76
N ASN A 121 5.50 5.77 -21.57
CA ASN A 121 6.91 6.13 -21.42
C ASN A 121 7.05 7.27 -20.40
N ILE A 122 6.66 7.00 -19.16
CA ILE A 122 6.63 7.98 -18.08
C ILE A 122 7.56 7.50 -16.98
N THR A 123 8.50 8.36 -16.61
CA THR A 123 9.59 8.03 -15.69
C THR A 123 9.57 8.94 -14.48
N ILE A 124 9.97 8.38 -13.34
CA ILE A 124 10.29 9.18 -12.15
C ILE A 124 11.45 10.12 -12.49
N ASN A 125 11.30 11.40 -12.16
CA ASN A 125 12.40 12.34 -12.20
C ASN A 125 13.33 12.08 -11.01
N TRP A 126 14.38 11.29 -11.22
CA TRP A 126 15.32 10.92 -10.17
C TRP A 126 16.17 12.09 -9.66
N ASP A 127 16.35 13.13 -10.48
CA ASP A 127 17.06 14.35 -10.08
C ASP A 127 16.20 15.24 -9.17
N ASP A 128 14.86 15.09 -9.23
CA ASP A 128 13.92 15.82 -8.39
C ASP A 128 12.68 14.97 -8.04
N ILE A 129 12.86 14.09 -7.05
CA ILE A 129 11.80 13.26 -6.47
C ILE A 129 10.79 14.07 -5.63
N SER A 130 11.07 15.36 -5.39
CA SER A 130 10.18 16.28 -4.70
C SER A 130 9.30 17.07 -5.66
N THR A 131 9.56 16.99 -6.97
CA THR A 131 8.95 17.80 -8.04
C THR A 131 8.76 19.26 -7.64
N SER A 132 9.87 19.95 -7.38
CA SER A 132 9.93 21.39 -7.13
C SER A 132 9.27 22.21 -8.27
N GLU A 133 9.21 21.67 -9.47
CA GLU A 133 8.44 22.18 -10.61
C GLU A 133 7.36 21.18 -11.06
N VAL A 134 6.08 21.57 -11.02
CA VAL A 134 4.97 20.75 -11.53
C VAL A 134 5.00 20.80 -13.06
N ASN A 135 5.72 19.86 -13.68
CA ASN A 135 5.77 19.76 -15.13
C ASN A 135 4.72 18.76 -15.64
N GLU A 136 3.84 19.23 -16.53
CA GLU A 136 2.70 18.45 -17.05
C GLU A 136 3.07 17.15 -17.80
N LYS A 137 4.37 16.95 -18.07
CA LYS A 137 4.90 15.86 -18.89
C LYS A 137 5.32 14.60 -18.13
N HIS A 138 5.14 14.54 -16.80
CA HIS A 138 5.70 13.46 -15.96
C HIS A 138 4.67 12.64 -15.16
N PHE A 139 3.38 12.70 -15.49
CA PHE A 139 2.36 12.02 -14.69
C PHE A 139 2.26 10.53 -15.02
N ILE A 140 2.71 9.68 -14.09
CA ILE A 140 2.68 8.21 -14.19
C ILE A 140 1.25 7.71 -14.39
#